data_AF-A0A7D8YFP3-F1
#
_entry.id   AF-A0A7D8YFP3-F1
#
_cell.length_a   1.000
_cell.length_b   1.000
_cell.length_c   1.000
_cell.angle_alpha   90.00
_cell.angle_beta   90.00
_cell.angle_gamma   90.00
#
_symmetry.space_group_name_H-M   'P 1'
#
loop_
_entity.id
_entity.type
_entity.pdbx_description
1 polymer ?
#
loop_
_entity_poly.entity_id
_entity_poly.type
_entity_poly.pdbx_seq_one_letter_code
_entity_poly.pdbx_strand_id
1 'polypeptide(L)'
;MSTTPTTRENTINRIAREALGIKTLETRHSDGLDFHDIAVWTMKDALERAYEAGRKAAPPSRTKCPTCHRDIEIRPIPPLT
;
A
#
# COMPACT_ATOMS: atom_id res chain seq x y z
N MET A 1 14.17 -19.82 -7.62
CA MET A 1 12.74 -20.16 -7.51
C MET A 1 11.97 -18.88 -7.79
N SER A 2 11.26 -18.77 -8.92
CA SER A 2 10.53 -17.55 -9.25
C SER A 2 9.19 -17.56 -8.50
N THR A 3 9.13 -16.86 -7.38
CA THR A 3 7.87 -16.57 -6.69
C THR A 3 7.10 -15.53 -7.48
N THR A 4 5.89 -15.88 -7.91
CA THR A 4 4.98 -14.95 -8.57
C THR A 4 4.68 -13.78 -7.64
N PRO A 5 4.86 -12.52 -8.07
CA PRO A 5 4.66 -11.38 -7.19
C PRO A 5 3.19 -11.25 -6.80
N THR A 6 2.96 -11.05 -5.51
CA THR A 6 1.66 -10.83 -4.90
C THR A 6 1.04 -9.51 -5.35
N THR A 7 -0.28 -9.38 -5.24
CA THR A 7 -1.00 -8.11 -5.49
C THR A 7 -0.43 -6.95 -4.66
N ARG A 8 0.03 -7.24 -3.43
CA ARG A 8 0.69 -6.27 -2.56
C ARG A 8 2.00 -5.78 -3.17
N GLU A 9 2.88 -6.69 -3.56
CA GLU A 9 4.18 -6.35 -4.16
C GLU A 9 4.02 -5.57 -5.45
N ASN A 10 3.13 -6.00 -6.34
CA ASN A 10 2.83 -5.28 -7.59
C ASN A 10 2.35 -3.84 -7.32
N THR A 11 1.54 -3.66 -6.28
CA THR A 11 1.05 -2.33 -5.90
C THR A 11 2.15 -1.44 -5.35
N ILE A 12 3.00 -1.97 -4.47
CA ILE A 12 4.12 -1.23 -3.89
C ILE A 12 5.13 -0.86 -4.98
N ASN A 13 5.50 -1.80 -5.86
CA ASN A 13 6.42 -1.55 -6.98
C ASN A 13 5.89 -0.50 -7.96
N ARG A 14 4.58 -0.50 -8.20
CA ARG A 14 3.94 0.55 -9.01
C ARG A 14 4.05 1.92 -8.34
N ILE A 15 3.76 2.02 -7.04
CA ILE A 15 3.86 3.29 -6.29
C ILE A 15 5.30 3.80 -6.29
N ALA A 16 6.29 2.94 -6.07
CA ALA A 16 7.71 3.32 -6.11
C ALA A 16 8.10 3.93 -7.48
N ARG A 17 7.66 3.30 -8.57
CA ARG A 17 7.90 3.83 -9.93
C ARG A 17 7.20 5.16 -10.19
N GLU A 18 5.94 5.27 -9.81
CA GLU A 18 5.10 6.42 -10.16
C GLU A 18 5.33 7.65 -9.27
N ALA A 19 5.49 7.45 -7.97
CA ALA A 19 5.60 8.53 -6.98
C ALA A 19 7.05 8.87 -6.62
N LEU A 20 7.94 7.86 -6.59
CA LEU A 20 9.34 8.05 -6.20
C LEU A 20 10.31 8.06 -7.40
N GLY A 21 9.88 7.63 -8.59
CA GLY A 21 10.75 7.45 -9.75
C GLY A 21 11.74 6.27 -9.61
N ILE A 22 11.52 5.38 -8.64
CA ILE A 22 12.40 4.25 -8.36
C ILE A 22 11.95 3.04 -9.17
N LYS A 23 12.83 2.51 -10.03
CA LYS A 23 12.49 1.42 -10.96
C LYS A 23 12.18 0.10 -10.26
N THR A 24 12.92 -0.23 -9.19
CA THR A 24 12.80 -1.47 -8.42
C THR A 24 13.12 -1.21 -6.95
N LEU A 25 12.46 -1.93 -6.05
CA LEU A 25 12.75 -1.93 -4.61
C LEU A 25 13.59 -3.13 -4.17
N GLU A 26 14.06 -3.96 -5.11
CA GLU A 26 15.03 -5.02 -4.82
C GLU A 26 16.37 -4.39 -4.40
N THR A 27 16.97 -4.91 -3.32
CA THR A 27 18.33 -4.53 -2.92
C THR A 27 19.34 -5.01 -3.95
N ARG A 28 20.18 -4.11 -4.44
CA ARG A 28 21.19 -4.38 -5.48
C ARG A 28 22.63 -4.33 -4.98
N HIS A 29 22.82 -3.99 -3.71
CA HIS A 29 24.11 -3.85 -3.05
C HIS A 29 25.04 -2.87 -3.79
N SER A 30 24.48 -1.74 -4.24
CA SER A 30 25.18 -0.69 -4.95
C SER A 30 24.63 0.67 -4.54
N ASP A 31 25.52 1.53 -4.04
CA ASP A 31 25.10 2.80 -3.45
C ASP A 31 24.23 3.64 -4.39
N GLY A 32 24.69 3.86 -5.62
CA GLY A 32 23.96 4.66 -6.61
C GLY A 32 22.67 4.01 -7.14
N LEU A 33 22.43 2.74 -6.79
CA LEU A 33 21.25 1.99 -7.17
C LEU A 33 20.27 1.80 -5.99
N ASP A 34 20.75 1.84 -4.75
CA ASP A 34 19.95 1.55 -3.55
C ASP A 34 19.69 2.80 -2.71
N PHE A 35 20.48 3.86 -2.84
CA PHE A 35 20.24 5.15 -2.18
C PHE A 35 19.68 6.17 -3.17
N HIS A 36 18.62 6.86 -2.74
CA HIS A 36 17.92 7.84 -3.54
C HIS A 36 17.68 9.11 -2.72
N ASP A 37 18.14 10.25 -3.23
CA ASP A 37 17.73 11.55 -2.73
C ASP A 37 16.33 11.88 -3.26
N ILE A 38 15.39 12.03 -2.33
CA ILE A 38 13.98 12.25 -2.66
C ILE A 38 13.41 13.40 -1.85
N ALA A 39 12.55 14.18 -2.49
CA ALA A 39 11.87 15.26 -1.81
C ALA A 39 10.84 14.73 -0.81
N VAL A 40 10.67 15.43 0.31
CA VAL A 40 9.74 15.01 1.37
C VAL A 40 8.29 14.96 0.90
N TRP A 41 7.91 15.77 -0.10
CA TRP A 41 6.56 15.75 -0.66
C TRP A 41 6.30 14.54 -1.56
N THR A 42 7.29 14.04 -2.31
CA THR A 42 7.14 12.81 -3.10
C THR A 42 7.10 11.58 -2.18
N MET A 43 7.91 11.59 -1.12
CA MET A 43 7.83 10.57 -0.06
C MET A 43 6.44 10.54 0.58
N LYS A 44 5.90 11.72 0.94
CA LYS A 44 4.54 11.83 1.49
C LYS A 44 3.48 11.26 0.54
N ASP A 45 3.50 11.64 -0.73
CA ASP A 45 2.57 11.13 -1.75
C ASP A 45 2.65 9.59 -1.88
N ALA A 46 3.86 9.03 -1.91
CA ALA A 46 4.04 7.59 -1.95
C ALA A 46 3.46 6.87 -0.72
N LEU A 47 3.67 7.42 0.48
CA LEU A 47 3.13 6.87 1.73
C LEU A 47 1.61 6.95 1.78
N GLU A 48 1.03 8.07 1.36
CA GLU A 48 -0.43 8.24 1.28
C GLU A 48 -1.03 7.22 0.33
N ARG A 49 -0.48 7.07 -0.89
CA ARG A 49 -0.93 6.06 -1.87
C ARG A 49 -0.81 4.64 -1.34
N ALA A 50 0.27 4.31 -0.63
CA ALA A 50 0.48 2.98 -0.06
C ALA A 50 -0.56 2.69 1.05
N TYR A 51 -0.81 3.67 1.93
CA TYR A 51 -1.83 3.57 2.97
C TYR A 51 -3.23 3.37 2.37
N GLU A 52 -3.59 4.16 1.36
CA GLU A 52 -4.87 4.03 0.67
C GLU A 52 -5.04 2.68 -0.03
N ALA A 53 -4.00 2.21 -0.70
CA ALA A 53 -4.02 0.92 -1.39
C ALA A 53 -4.21 -0.23 -0.39
N GLY A 54 -3.50 -0.18 0.73
CA GLY A 54 -3.68 -1.15 1.83
C GLY A 54 -5.10 -1.12 2.38
N ARG A 55 -5.65 0.08 2.64
CA ARG A 55 -7.03 0.26 3.12
C ARG A 55 -8.07 -0.30 2.14
N LYS A 56 -7.89 -0.09 0.83
CA LYS A 56 -8.79 -0.60 -0.21
C LYS A 56 -8.67 -2.12 -0.42
N ALA A 57 -7.51 -2.69 -0.13
CA ALA A 57 -7.28 -4.13 -0.21
C ALA A 57 -7.82 -4.90 1.00
N ALA A 58 -8.12 -4.21 2.11
CA ALA A 58 -8.68 -4.85 3.30
C ALA A 58 -10.07 -5.43 2.99
N PRO A 59 -10.30 -6.74 3.22
CA PRO A 59 -11.61 -7.30 3.05
C PRO A 59 -12.57 -6.70 4.09
N PRO A 60 -13.87 -6.60 3.77
CA PRO A 60 -14.85 -6.21 4.77
C PRO A 60 -14.82 -7.19 5.95
N SER A 61 -14.85 -6.65 7.17
CA SER A 61 -14.94 -7.51 8.34
C SER A 61 -16.40 -7.86 8.62
N ARG A 62 -16.67 -9.16 8.82
CA ARG A 62 -17.97 -9.62 9.31
C ARG A 62 -17.91 -9.77 10.80
N THR A 63 -18.90 -9.22 11.49
CA THR A 63 -19.08 -9.39 12.93
C THR A 63 -20.56 -9.45 13.28
N LYS A 64 -20.87 -9.78 14.54
CA LYS A 64 -22.22 -9.72 15.08
C LYS A 64 -22.47 -8.32 15.65
N CYS A 65 -23.61 -7.73 15.33
CA CYS A 65 -24.05 -6.49 15.96
C CYS A 65 -24.25 -6.73 17.47
N PRO A 66 -23.62 -5.94 18.37
CA PRO A 66 -23.72 -6.15 19.81
C PRO A 66 -25.14 -5.92 20.37
N THR A 67 -25.98 -5.19 19.64
CA THR A 67 -27.35 -4.88 20.07
C THR A 67 -28.36 -5.93 19.64
N CYS A 68 -28.35 -6.31 18.35
CA CYS A 68 -29.39 -7.16 17.76
C CYS A 68 -28.90 -8.53 17.27
N HIS A 69 -27.61 -8.84 17.44
CA HIS A 69 -26.98 -10.12 17.10
C HIS A 69 -27.11 -10.59 15.63
N ARG A 70 -27.48 -9.68 14.72
CA ARG A 70 -27.45 -9.94 13.27
C ARG A 70 -26.03 -9.84 12.73
N ASP A 71 -25.76 -10.56 11.64
CA ASP A 71 -24.52 -10.41 10.89
C ASP A 71 -24.47 -9.03 10.25
N ILE A 72 -23.37 -8.32 10.50
CA ILE A 72 -23.10 -7.01 9.90
C ILE A 72 -21.75 -7.03 9.20
N GLU A 73 -21.66 -6.22 8.16
CA GLU A 73 -20.44 -5.98 7.42
C GLU A 73 -19.90 -4.59 7.80
N ILE A 74 -18.69 -4.54 8.35
CA ILE A 74 -18.00 -3.29 8.64
C ILE A 74 -17.10 -2.97 7.45
N ARG A 75 -17.32 -1.79 6.86
CA ARG A 75 -16.52 -1.27 5.76
C ARG A 75 -15.63 -0.13 6.25
N PRO A 76 -14.37 -0.04 5.81
CA PRO A 76 -13.54 1.12 6.08
C PRO A 76 -14.22 2.39 5.55
N ILE A 77 -14.38 3.39 6.41
CA ILE A 77 -14.89 4.70 6.01
C ILE A 77 -13.81 5.37 5.16
N PRO A 78 -14.13 5.88 3.95
CA PRO A 78 -13.16 6.66 3.17
C PRO A 78 -12.76 7.94 3.93
N PRO A 79 -11.52 8.43 3.77
CA PRO A 79 -11.11 9.68 4.39
C PRO A 79 -12.04 10.81 3.93
N LEU A 80 -12.39 11.68 4.88
CA LEU A 80 -13.16 12.90 4.59
C LEU A 80 -12.23 13.84 3.83
N THR A 81 -12.31 13.80 2.51
CA THR A 81 -11.65 14.76 1.61
C THR A 81 -12.43 16.06 1.56
#